data_AF-A0A353N5K8-F1
#
_entry.id   AF-A0A353N5K8-F1
#
_cell.length_a   1.000
_cell.length_b   1.000
_cell.length_c   1.000
_cell.angle_alpha   90.00
_cell.angle_beta   90.00
_cell.angle_gamma   90.00
#
_symmetry.space_group_name_H-M   'P 1'
#
loop_
_entity.id
_entity.type
_entity.pdbx_description
1 polymer ?
#
loop_
_entity_poly.entity_id
_entity_poly.type
_entity_poly.pdbx_seq_one_letter_code
_entity_poly.pdbx_strand_id
1 'polypeptide(L)'
;MYEIFKSETDRINAPEKYEPLFKLVESYGYDYKAPNLPGKITRRKSIDGKGDLRMNIDWFFVKGMSCSEPAVAQTIFARSELPGLEGMEESEGRQISDHNAISGNFRIKD
;
A
#
# COMPACT_ATOMS: atom_id res chain seq x y z
N MET A 1 -10.27 -20.50 -9.79
CA MET A 1 -10.59 -19.70 -8.58
C MET A 1 -9.83 -20.17 -7.32
N TYR A 2 -9.55 -21.48 -7.16
CA TYR A 2 -8.75 -22.03 -6.04
C TYR A 2 -7.23 -21.73 -6.12
N GLU A 3 -6.65 -21.50 -7.30
CA GLU A 3 -5.23 -21.12 -7.43
C GLU A 3 -4.93 -19.68 -7.05
N ILE A 4 -5.96 -18.83 -6.89
CA ILE A 4 -5.81 -17.41 -6.54
C ILE A 4 -5.26 -17.25 -5.09
N PHE A 5 -5.45 -18.25 -4.24
CA PHE A 5 -5.17 -18.20 -2.79
C PHE A 5 -3.83 -18.82 -2.36
N LYS A 6 -3.09 -19.52 -3.24
CA LYS A 6 -1.79 -20.12 -2.85
C LYS A 6 -0.61 -19.15 -2.90
N SER A 7 -0.79 -17.95 -3.45
CA SER A 7 0.29 -16.97 -3.66
C SER A 7 0.02 -15.60 -3.02
N GLU A 8 -0.73 -15.56 -1.91
CA GLU A 8 -1.10 -14.31 -1.22
C GLU A 8 0.10 -13.48 -0.77
N THR A 9 1.23 -14.11 -0.39
CA THR A 9 2.48 -13.41 -0.07
C THR A 9 3.14 -12.79 -1.30
N ASP A 10 3.00 -13.38 -2.48
CA ASP A 10 3.59 -12.83 -3.70
C ASP A 10 2.90 -11.53 -4.12
N ARG A 11 1.61 -11.33 -3.82
CA ARG A 11 0.93 -10.05 -4.14
C ARG A 11 1.33 -8.89 -3.23
N ILE A 12 1.99 -9.19 -2.12
CA ILE A 12 2.53 -8.19 -1.20
C ILE A 12 4.02 -7.93 -1.51
N ASN A 13 4.77 -9.01 -1.77
CA ASN A 13 6.23 -8.99 -1.94
C ASN A 13 6.71 -8.88 -3.39
N ALA A 14 5.92 -9.36 -4.34
CA ALA A 14 6.22 -9.41 -5.78
C ALA A 14 4.99 -9.01 -6.65
N PRO A 15 4.39 -7.84 -6.40
CA PRO A 15 3.18 -7.39 -7.10
C PRO A 15 3.38 -7.26 -8.62
N GLU A 16 4.61 -7.05 -9.08
CA GLU A 16 4.99 -6.97 -10.50
C GLU A 16 4.75 -8.28 -11.28
N LYS A 17 4.63 -9.42 -10.59
CA LYS A 17 4.24 -10.69 -11.22
C LYS A 17 2.77 -10.69 -11.66
N TYR A 18 1.94 -9.85 -11.04
CA TYR A 18 0.48 -9.83 -11.24
C TYR A 18 -0.01 -8.58 -11.96
N GLU A 19 0.78 -7.51 -11.99
CA GLU A 19 0.40 -6.23 -12.57
C GLU A 19 1.32 -5.87 -13.74
N PRO A 20 0.89 -6.07 -15.00
CA PRO A 20 1.70 -5.75 -16.19
C PRO A 20 2.14 -4.28 -16.28
N LEU A 21 1.43 -3.38 -15.58
CA LEU A 21 1.68 -1.95 -15.59
C LEU A 21 3.11 -1.59 -15.15
N PHE A 22 3.72 -2.34 -14.23
CA PHE A 22 5.09 -2.05 -13.77
C PHE A 22 6.13 -2.10 -14.89
N LYS A 23 6.04 -3.11 -15.77
CA LYS A 23 6.94 -3.21 -16.92
C LYS A 23 6.71 -2.07 -17.90
N LEU A 24 5.45 -1.67 -18.07
CA LEU A 24 5.07 -0.59 -18.97
C LEU A 24 5.62 0.75 -18.48
N VAL A 25 5.35 1.12 -17.23
CA VAL A 25 5.76 2.43 -16.69
C VAL A 25 7.28 2.60 -16.67
N GLU A 26 8.05 1.53 -16.37
CA GLU A 26 9.51 1.55 -16.47
C GLU A 26 9.97 1.82 -17.91
N SER A 27 9.34 1.18 -18.90
CA SER A 27 9.67 1.40 -20.32
C SER A 27 9.41 2.84 -20.79
N TYR A 28 8.48 3.55 -20.12
CA TYR A 28 8.21 4.97 -20.36
C TYR A 28 9.06 5.92 -19.49
N GLY A 29 10.00 5.39 -18.71
CA GLY A 29 10.93 6.14 -17.88
C GLY A 29 10.32 6.67 -16.57
N TYR A 30 9.27 6.03 -16.07
CA TYR A 30 8.76 6.29 -14.72
C TYR A 30 9.51 5.44 -13.70
N ASP A 31 9.78 6.03 -12.54
CA ASP A 31 10.25 5.35 -11.34
C ASP A 31 9.05 5.00 -10.47
N TYR A 32 8.97 3.75 -10.04
CA TYR A 32 8.00 3.27 -9.06
C TYR A 32 8.69 2.63 -7.85
N LYS A 33 10.01 2.44 -7.91
CA LYS A 33 10.76 1.75 -6.86
C LYS A 33 11.11 2.70 -5.73
N ALA A 34 11.56 3.91 -6.05
CA ALA A 34 11.91 4.91 -5.03
C ALA A 34 10.70 5.41 -4.20
N PRO A 35 9.52 5.69 -4.77
CA PRO A 35 8.43 6.29 -4.01
C PRO A 35 7.53 5.29 -3.27
N ASN A 36 7.76 3.98 -3.39
CA ASN A 36 6.88 2.97 -2.82
C ASN A 36 7.64 1.98 -1.93
N LEU A 37 6.92 1.38 -0.97
CA LEU A 37 7.48 0.38 -0.07
C LEU A 37 7.02 -1.03 -0.45
N PRO A 38 7.87 -1.87 -1.06
CA PRO A 38 7.53 -3.27 -1.32
C PRO A 38 7.30 -4.03 -0.02
N GLY A 39 6.46 -5.06 -0.06
CA GLY A 39 6.15 -5.88 1.12
C GLY A 39 5.16 -5.26 2.12
N LYS A 40 4.67 -4.03 1.89
CA LYS A 40 3.67 -3.39 2.75
C LYS A 40 2.24 -3.73 2.27
N ILE A 41 1.31 -3.82 3.21
CA ILE A 41 -0.11 -4.00 2.89
C ILE A 41 -0.70 -2.63 2.59
N THR A 42 -1.23 -2.46 1.39
CA THR A 42 -1.98 -1.26 1.00
C THR A 42 -3.47 -1.53 0.86
N ARG A 43 -3.90 -2.79 0.72
CA ARG A 43 -5.33 -3.16 0.67
C ARG A 43 -5.66 -4.45 1.42
N ARG A 44 -6.86 -4.49 1.99
CA ARG A 44 -7.51 -5.66 2.59
C ARG A 44 -8.86 -5.89 1.90
N LYS A 45 -8.93 -6.80 0.94
CA LYS A 45 -10.21 -7.12 0.28
C LYS A 45 -10.92 -8.21 1.03
N SER A 46 -12.08 -7.92 1.61
CA SER A 46 -12.89 -8.94 2.27
C SER A 46 -13.43 -9.96 1.26
N ILE A 47 -13.36 -11.24 1.62
CA ILE A 47 -13.88 -12.34 0.82
C ILE A 47 -14.83 -13.16 1.69
N ASP A 48 -16.07 -13.30 1.21
CA ASP A 48 -17.14 -14.00 1.92
C ASP A 48 -16.71 -15.40 2.37
N GLY A 49 -16.84 -15.64 3.67
CA GLY A 49 -16.50 -16.91 4.31
C GLY A 49 -15.01 -17.24 4.36
N LYS A 50 -14.11 -16.31 4.00
CA LYS A 50 -12.66 -16.56 3.89
C LYS A 50 -11.77 -15.53 4.58
N GLY A 51 -12.32 -14.40 5.03
CA GLY A 51 -11.57 -13.31 5.64
C GLY A 51 -10.95 -12.39 4.58
N ASP A 52 -9.91 -11.65 4.96
CA ASP A 52 -9.35 -10.58 4.13
C ASP A 52 -8.15 -11.03 3.31
N LEU A 53 -8.24 -10.84 1.99
CA LEU A 53 -7.11 -10.91 1.08
C LEU A 53 -6.27 -9.63 1.19
N ARG A 54 -5.03 -9.77 1.66
CA ARG A 54 -4.06 -8.67 1.83
C ARG A 54 -3.21 -8.50 0.59
N MET A 55 -3.01 -7.26 0.16
CA MET A 55 -2.31 -6.95 -1.10
C MET A 55 -1.50 -5.64 -1.00
N ASN A 56 -0.49 -5.50 -1.86
CA ASN A 56 0.21 -4.25 -2.15
C ASN A 56 -0.16 -3.83 -3.58
N ILE A 57 -1.13 -2.91 -3.73
CA ILE A 57 -1.69 -2.53 -5.03
C ILE A 57 -1.85 -1.03 -5.24
N ASP A 58 -1.44 -0.23 -4.28
CA ASP A 58 -1.46 1.23 -4.38
C ASP A 58 -0.03 1.70 -4.64
N TRP A 59 0.17 2.46 -5.71
CA TRP A 59 1.51 2.79 -6.22
C TRP A 59 1.57 4.21 -6.75
N PHE A 60 2.67 4.90 -6.43
CA PHE A 60 3.11 6.08 -7.17
C PHE A 60 3.98 5.68 -8.37
N PHE A 61 3.64 6.22 -9.54
CA PHE A 61 4.48 6.17 -10.74
C PHE A 61 4.96 7.59 -11.03
N VAL A 62 6.25 7.87 -10.82
CA VAL A 62 6.78 9.24 -10.92
C VAL A 62 7.81 9.38 -12.03
N LYS A 63 7.77 10.51 -12.74
CA LYS A 63 8.74 10.86 -13.78
C LYS A 63 9.15 12.31 -13.59
N GLY A 64 10.46 12.59 -13.69
CA GLY A 64 10.99 13.93 -13.42
C GLY A 64 10.88 14.37 -11.96
N MET A 65 10.65 13.43 -11.02
CA MET A 65 10.55 13.71 -9.59
C MET A 65 11.41 12.73 -8.79
N SER A 66 11.88 13.18 -7.62
CA SER A 66 12.45 12.36 -6.56
C SER A 66 11.45 12.21 -5.42
N CYS A 67 11.54 11.12 -4.68
CA CYS A 67 10.76 10.88 -3.48
C CYS A 67 11.69 10.60 -2.31
N SER A 68 11.40 11.22 -1.17
CA SER A 68 12.00 10.92 0.14
C SER A 68 10.91 10.49 1.12
N GLU A 69 11.28 9.75 2.15
CA GLU A 69 10.38 9.34 3.23
C GLU A 69 9.08 8.65 2.75
N PRO A 70 9.16 7.64 1.86
CA PRO A 70 7.99 6.86 1.49
C PRO A 70 7.43 6.14 2.73
N ALA A 71 6.11 6.19 2.91
CA ALA A 71 5.43 5.60 4.07
C ALA A 71 4.08 5.01 3.68
N VAL A 72 3.59 4.12 4.54
CA VAL A 72 2.24 3.54 4.47
C VAL A 72 1.57 3.80 5.80
N ALA A 73 0.53 4.64 5.80
CA ALA A 73 -0.26 4.97 6.97
C ALA A 73 -1.40 3.97 7.11
N GLN A 74 -1.49 3.31 8.28
CA GLN A 74 -2.56 2.36 8.53
C GLN A 74 -3.90 3.08 8.67
N THR A 75 -4.95 2.49 8.12
CA THR A 75 -6.33 2.96 8.30
C THR A 75 -7.13 2.08 9.24
N ILE A 76 -6.44 1.18 9.95
CA ILE A 76 -6.93 0.60 11.20
C ILE A 76 -6.53 1.58 12.29
N PHE A 77 -7.51 2.15 12.97
CA PHE A 77 -7.26 3.15 13.99
C PHE A 77 -6.45 2.54 15.13
N ALA A 78 -5.29 3.13 15.41
CA ALA A 78 -4.43 2.77 16.52
C ALA A 78 -4.09 4.06 17.27
N ARG A 79 -4.63 4.22 18.48
CA ARG A 79 -4.43 5.44 19.28
C ARG A 79 -2.95 5.70 19.57
N SER A 80 -2.14 4.65 19.65
CA SER A 80 -0.68 4.77 19.84
C SER A 80 0.03 5.56 18.74
N GLU A 81 -0.56 5.66 17.54
CA GLU A 81 -0.02 6.43 16.41
C GLU A 81 -0.47 7.91 16.42
N LEU A 82 -1.40 8.28 17.30
CA LEU A 82 -1.99 9.63 17.41
C LEU A 82 -1.84 10.18 18.85
N PRO A 83 -0.64 10.61 19.26
CA PRO A 83 -0.42 11.10 20.61
C PRO A 83 -1.25 12.35 20.90
N GLY A 84 -1.87 12.40 22.09
CA GLY A 84 -2.68 13.53 22.55
C GLY A 84 -4.16 13.47 22.15
N LEU A 85 -4.62 12.36 21.55
CA LEU A 85 -6.04 12.12 21.29
C LEU A 85 -6.71 11.42 22.50
N GLU A 86 -7.64 12.10 23.17
CA GLU A 86 -8.46 11.54 24.26
C GLU A 86 -9.89 11.21 23.77
N GLY A 87 -10.56 10.24 24.40
CA GLY A 87 -11.98 9.96 24.17
C GLY A 87 -12.30 9.17 22.90
N MET A 88 -11.34 8.40 22.37
CA MET A 88 -11.51 7.53 21.19
C MET A 88 -11.22 6.05 21.47
N GLU A 89 -11.29 5.62 22.73
CA GLU A 89 -11.04 4.24 23.14
C GLU A 89 -11.91 3.24 22.36
N GLU A 90 -13.16 3.60 22.09
CA GLU A 90 -14.11 2.75 21.33
C GLU A 90 -13.75 2.60 19.84
N SER A 91 -12.87 3.46 19.33
CA SER A 91 -12.42 3.41 17.93
C SER A 91 -11.15 2.56 17.76
N GLU A 92 -10.50 2.11 18.84
CA GLU A 92 -9.31 1.25 18.76
C GLU A 92 -9.56 0.00 17.90
N GLY A 93 -8.68 -0.24 16.92
CA GLY A 93 -8.80 -1.36 15.98
C GLY A 93 -9.88 -1.18 14.91
N ARG A 94 -10.62 -0.07 14.90
CA ARG A 94 -11.64 0.19 13.88
C ARG A 94 -10.98 0.43 12.53
N GLN A 95 -11.36 -0.36 11.55
CA GLN A 95 -10.96 -0.14 10.16
C GLN A 95 -11.80 1.01 9.57
N ILE A 96 -11.14 2.12 9.26
CA ILE A 96 -11.74 3.31 8.63
C ILE A 96 -11.80 3.14 7.10
N SER A 97 -10.87 2.36 6.53
CA SER A 97 -10.82 2.03 5.10
C SER A 97 -10.22 0.65 4.86
N ASP A 98 -10.64 -0.02 3.80
CA ASP A 98 -10.02 -1.26 3.33
C ASP A 98 -8.65 -1.01 2.65
N HIS A 99 -8.31 0.25 2.38
CA HIS A 99 -6.99 0.68 1.90
C HIS A 99 -6.19 1.39 3.00
N ASN A 100 -4.90 1.07 3.12
CA ASN A 100 -3.92 1.92 3.81
C ASN A 100 -3.46 3.01 2.85
N ALA A 101 -3.29 4.23 3.35
CA ALA A 101 -2.80 5.32 2.53
C ALA A 101 -1.30 5.18 2.30
N ILE A 102 -0.84 5.51 1.09
CA ILE A 102 0.59 5.64 0.77
C ILE A 102 0.96 7.12 0.70
N SER A 103 2.15 7.47 1.15
CA SER A 103 2.64 8.85 1.14
C SER A 103 4.14 8.91 0.85
N GLY A 104 4.60 10.08 0.44
CA GLY A 104 6.00 10.38 0.24
C GLY A 104 6.20 11.88 0.04
N ASN A 105 7.42 12.36 0.31
CA ASN A 105 7.82 13.74 0.07
C ASN A 105 8.43 13.85 -1.33
N PHE A 106 7.71 14.51 -2.23
CA PHE A 106 8.10 14.59 -3.64
C PHE A 106 8.73 15.94 -3.99
N ARG A 107 9.77 15.91 -4.84
CA ARG A 107 10.41 17.10 -5.41
C ARG A 107 10.63 16.91 -6.90
N ILE A 108 10.50 17.98 -7.68
CA ILE A 108 10.87 17.96 -9.10
C ILE A 108 12.40 17.81 -9.17
N LYS A 109 12.88 16.96 -10.08
CA LYS A 109 14.31 16.81 -10.38
C LYS A 109 14.73 17.95 -11.31
N ASP A 110 15.81 18.63 -10.95
CA ASP A 110 16.45 19.64 -11.79
C ASP A 110 17.01 19.04 -13.10
#